data_AF-A0A920UXF4-F1
#
_entry.id   AF-A0A920UXF4-F1
#
_cell.length_a   1.000
_cell.length_b   1.000
_cell.length_c   1.000
_cell.angle_alpha   90.00
_cell.angle_beta   90.00
_cell.angle_gamma   90.00
#
_symmetry.space_group_name_H-M   'P 1'
#
loop_
_entity.id
_entity.type
_entity.pdbx_description
1 polymer ?
#
loop_
_entity_poly.entity_id
_entity_poly.type
_entity_poly.pdbx_seq_one_letter_code
_entity_poly.pdbx_strand_id
1 'polypeptide(L)'
;MMTTKRRRVAGIPCHEGEVLAGNERQSLLCLEEPGALGLPNSDRQTLVALIHFLMTLTESASSLMTALGITLPRIVLGKDSTLPIALTDSQQHLQLTLTRVSISQQIVKVPLPNGYRAVPLPLIAH
;
A
#
# COMPACT_ATOMS: atom_id res chain seq x y z
N MET A 1 0.47 3.70 16.59
CA MET A 1 0.69 2.77 17.72
C MET A 1 0.45 1.35 17.24
N MET A 2 1.36 0.41 17.52
CA MET A 2 1.15 -1.01 17.17
C MET A 2 0.26 -1.65 18.23
N THR A 3 -0.76 -2.39 17.82
CA THR A 3 -1.62 -3.13 18.73
C THR A 3 -1.11 -4.58 18.85
N THR A 4 -1.51 -5.28 19.91
CA THR A 4 -1.22 -6.71 20.07
C THR A 4 -2.13 -7.61 19.23
N LYS A 5 -3.11 -7.03 18.54
CA LYS A 5 -4.14 -7.76 17.80
C LYS A 5 -3.57 -8.29 16.48
N ARG A 6 -3.60 -9.60 16.32
CA ARG A 6 -3.26 -10.29 15.07
C ARG A 6 -4.49 -10.45 14.18
N ARG A 7 -4.29 -10.35 12.87
CA ARG A 7 -5.29 -10.61 11.84
C ARG A 7 -4.68 -11.37 10.66
N ARG A 8 -5.54 -11.86 9.78
CA ARG A 8 -5.16 -12.28 8.43
C ARG A 8 -5.93 -11.44 7.44
N VAL A 9 -5.22 -10.87 6.47
CA VAL A 9 -5.84 -10.16 5.35
C VAL A 9 -5.32 -10.78 4.06
N ALA A 10 -6.23 -11.14 3.15
CA ALA A 10 -5.90 -11.85 1.92
C ALA A 10 -5.00 -13.10 2.13
N GLY A 11 -5.18 -13.80 3.26
CA GLY A 11 -4.39 -14.96 3.66
C GLY A 11 -3.04 -14.66 4.31
N ILE A 12 -2.58 -13.40 4.31
CA ILE A 12 -1.29 -12.96 4.85
C ILE A 12 -1.48 -12.59 6.34
N PRO A 13 -0.68 -13.18 7.26
CA PRO A 13 -0.71 -12.81 8.68
C PRO A 13 -0.14 -11.40 8.89
N CYS A 14 -0.81 -10.63 9.75
CA CYS A 14 -0.43 -9.25 10.06
C CYS A 14 -0.81 -8.84 11.48
N HIS A 15 -0.09 -7.83 11.97
CA HIS A 15 -0.40 -7.12 13.21
C HIS A 15 -1.16 -5.84 12.90
N GLU A 16 -2.24 -5.62 13.64
CA GLU A 16 -3.02 -4.39 13.52
C GLU A 16 -2.24 -3.21 14.13
N GLY A 17 -2.15 -2.11 13.41
CA GLY A 17 -1.54 -0.86 13.85
C GLY A 17 -2.48 0.30 13.60
N GLU A 18 -2.45 1.30 14.47
CA GLU A 18 -3.22 2.52 14.33
C GLU A 18 -2.32 3.68 13.94
N VAL A 19 -2.76 4.49 12.99
CA VAL A 19 -2.15 5.78 12.66
C VAL A 19 -3.01 6.86 13.31
N LEU A 20 -2.38 7.64 14.18
CA LEU A 20 -3.02 8.73 14.90
C LEU A 20 -2.50 10.06 14.34
N ALA A 21 -3.36 11.07 14.29
CA ALA A 21 -2.97 12.47 14.17
C ALA A 21 -3.50 13.20 15.41
N GLY A 22 -2.59 13.62 16.30
CA GLY A 22 -2.96 13.97 17.66
C GLY A 22 -3.55 12.75 18.39
N ASN A 23 -4.76 12.89 18.93
CA ASN A 23 -5.49 11.83 19.62
C ASN A 23 -6.57 11.16 18.76
N GLU A 24 -6.71 11.55 17.50
CA GLU A 24 -7.73 11.02 16.60
C GLU A 24 -7.16 9.92 15.72
N ARG A 25 -7.84 8.78 15.66
CA ARG A 25 -7.49 7.67 14.78
C ARG A 25 -7.78 8.03 13.33
N GLN A 26 -6.73 8.16 12.55
CA GLN A 26 -6.82 8.50 11.12
C GLN A 26 -6.98 7.24 10.27
N SER A 27 -6.16 6.22 10.53
CA SER A 27 -6.22 4.97 9.77
C SER A 27 -5.87 3.76 10.63
N LEU A 28 -6.38 2.62 10.18
CA LEU A 28 -6.08 1.30 10.71
C LEU A 28 -5.29 0.54 9.66
N LEU A 29 -4.09 0.11 10.03
CA LEU A 29 -3.20 -0.67 9.18
C LEU A 29 -3.20 -2.13 9.63
N CYS A 30 -2.98 -3.02 8.67
CA CYS A 30 -2.48 -4.36 8.97
C CYS A 30 -1.05 -4.45 8.43
N LEU A 31 -0.08 -4.51 9.32
CA LEU A 31 1.35 -4.59 9.01
C LEU A 31 1.76 -6.05 8.94
N GLU A 32 2.43 -6.47 7.88
CA GLU A 32 2.83 -7.87 7.74
C GLU A 32 3.64 -8.36 8.95
N GLU A 33 3.51 -9.65 9.27
CA GLU A 33 4.51 -10.31 10.09
C GLU A 33 5.84 -10.44 9.31
N PRO A 34 7.01 -10.43 9.98
CA PRO A 34 8.30 -10.51 9.30
C PRO A 34 8.38 -11.70 8.33
N GLY A 35 8.67 -11.42 7.06
CA GLY A 35 8.80 -12.44 6.02
C GLY A 35 7.48 -13.02 5.50
N ALA A 36 6.32 -12.59 6.01
CA ALA A 36 5.01 -13.14 5.63
C ALA A 36 4.67 -12.94 4.14
N LEU A 37 5.17 -11.87 3.52
CA LEU A 37 4.98 -11.64 2.09
C LEU A 37 5.89 -12.49 1.19
N GLY A 38 6.98 -13.05 1.72
CA GLY A 38 7.93 -13.85 0.95
C GLY A 38 8.59 -13.10 -0.22
N LEU A 39 8.71 -11.77 -0.12
CA LEU A 39 9.32 -10.94 -1.17
C LEU A 39 10.84 -11.06 -1.18
N PRO A 40 11.49 -11.05 -2.37
CA PRO A 40 12.92 -10.79 -2.48
C PRO A 40 13.32 -9.47 -1.78
N ASN A 41 14.54 -9.40 -1.28
CA ASN A 41 15.00 -8.22 -0.54
C ASN A 41 14.98 -6.93 -1.39
N SER A 42 15.35 -7.02 -2.68
CA SER A 42 15.29 -5.90 -3.63
C SER A 42 13.88 -5.31 -3.76
N ASP A 43 12.88 -6.19 -3.89
CA ASP A 43 11.49 -5.80 -4.09
C ASP A 43 10.92 -5.18 -2.82
N ARG A 44 11.27 -5.76 -1.67
CA ARG A 44 10.95 -5.21 -0.35
C ARG A 44 11.53 -3.80 -0.19
N GLN A 45 12.81 -3.60 -0.48
CA GLN A 45 13.44 -2.28 -0.38
C GLN A 45 12.80 -1.25 -1.30
N THR A 46 12.41 -1.67 -2.51
CA THR A 46 11.70 -0.82 -3.46
C THR A 46 10.35 -0.37 -2.90
N LEU A 47 9.55 -1.30 -2.36
CA LEU A 47 8.25 -0.97 -1.74
C LEU A 47 8.42 -0.04 -0.54
N VAL A 48 9.42 -0.28 0.31
CA VAL A 48 9.76 0.58 1.44
C VAL A 48 10.10 2.00 0.96
N ALA A 49 10.93 2.13 -0.07
CA ALA A 49 11.30 3.43 -0.63
C ALA A 49 10.09 4.16 -1.25
N LEU A 50 9.21 3.45 -1.95
CA LEU A 50 7.98 4.01 -2.52
C LEU A 50 7.03 4.52 -1.43
N ILE A 51 6.87 3.77 -0.34
CA ILE A 51 6.03 4.19 0.78
C ILE A 51 6.64 5.43 1.45
N HIS A 52 7.96 5.47 1.66
CA HIS A 52 8.63 6.65 2.18
C HIS A 52 8.41 7.87 1.28
N PHE A 53 8.57 7.71 -0.03
CA PHE A 53 8.30 8.78 -0.98
C PHE A 53 6.86 9.29 -0.87
N LEU A 54 5.88 8.39 -0.79
CA LEU A 54 4.48 8.77 -0.62
C LEU A 54 4.24 9.51 0.70
N MET A 55 4.86 9.08 1.80
CA MET A 55 4.78 9.77 3.09
C MET A 55 5.32 11.19 2.98
N THR A 56 6.50 11.37 2.39
CA THR A 56 7.13 12.69 2.19
C THR A 56 6.29 13.58 1.28
N LEU A 57 5.72 13.03 0.20
CA LEU A 57 4.81 13.75 -0.68
C LEU A 57 3.56 14.20 0.08
N THR A 58 3.00 13.31 0.92
CA THR A 58 1.78 13.60 1.69
C THR A 58 2.02 14.75 2.67
N GLU A 59 3.19 14.80 3.29
CA GLU A 59 3.57 15.85 4.23
C GLU A 59 3.85 17.19 3.52
N SER A 60 4.71 17.16 2.50
CA SER A 60 5.17 18.36 1.77
C SER A 60 4.09 19.00 0.90
N ALA A 61 3.19 18.21 0.31
CA ALA A 61 2.11 18.69 -0.55
C ALA A 61 0.76 18.77 0.17
N SER A 62 0.72 18.56 1.49
CA SER A 62 -0.52 18.51 2.28
C SER A 62 -1.46 19.70 2.03
N SER A 63 -0.93 20.93 2.04
CA SER A 63 -1.70 22.15 1.82
C SER A 63 -2.27 22.25 0.40
N LEU A 64 -1.45 21.96 -0.62
CA LEU A 64 -1.86 21.97 -2.02
C LEU A 64 -2.91 20.90 -2.29
N MET A 65 -2.70 19.68 -1.81
CA MET A 65 -3.66 18.59 -1.97
C MET A 65 -5.00 18.92 -1.29
N THR A 66 -4.95 19.49 -0.09
CA THR A 66 -6.16 19.94 0.63
C THR A 66 -6.90 21.01 -0.19
N ALA A 67 -6.18 21.98 -0.77
CA ALA A 67 -6.78 23.02 -1.60
C ALA A 67 -7.42 22.45 -2.89
N LEU A 68 -6.90 21.33 -3.40
CA LEU A 68 -7.45 20.62 -4.56
C LEU A 68 -8.55 19.61 -4.18
N GLY A 69 -8.90 19.47 -2.90
CA GLY A 69 -9.85 18.46 -2.42
C GLY A 69 -9.35 17.02 -2.56
N ILE A 70 -8.02 16.84 -2.70
CA ILE A 70 -7.37 15.53 -2.79
C ILE A 70 -6.95 15.13 -1.38
N THR A 71 -7.40 13.96 -0.93
CA THR A 71 -6.95 13.37 0.33
C THR A 71 -6.18 12.10 0.03
N LEU A 72 -4.90 12.07 0.40
CA LEU A 72 -4.13 10.85 0.37
C LEU A 72 -4.28 10.12 1.71
N PRO A 73 -4.50 8.80 1.69
CA PRO A 73 -4.55 8.02 2.92
C PRO A 73 -3.16 8.07 3.58
N ARG A 74 -3.15 8.33 4.89
CA ARG A 74 -1.91 8.30 5.67
C ARG A 74 -1.45 6.85 5.84
N ILE A 75 -0.47 6.48 5.04
CA ILE A 75 0.22 5.19 5.11
C ILE A 75 1.51 5.39 5.91
N VAL A 76 1.83 4.43 6.78
CA VAL A 76 3.13 4.39 7.46
C VAL A 76 3.69 2.98 7.39
N LEU A 77 5.02 2.88 7.45
CA LEU A 77 5.70 1.61 7.70
C LEU A 77 5.57 1.25 9.18
N GLY A 78 5.49 -0.05 9.45
CA GLY A 78 5.63 -0.54 10.82
C GLY A 78 7.07 -0.54 11.27
N LYS A 79 7.30 -1.03 12.49
CA LYS A 79 8.66 -1.24 13.01
C LYS A 79 9.45 -2.14 12.06
N ASP A 80 10.74 -1.88 11.93
CA ASP A 80 11.67 -2.65 11.10
C ASP A 80 11.26 -2.69 9.61
N SER A 81 10.64 -1.63 9.12
CA SER A 81 10.15 -1.48 7.73
C SER A 81 9.14 -2.57 7.32
N THR A 82 8.32 -3.03 8.27
CA THR A 82 7.21 -3.94 7.98
C THR A 82 6.19 -3.26 7.08
N LEU A 83 5.81 -3.94 6.00
CA LEU A 83 4.95 -3.40 4.95
C LEU A 83 3.48 -3.45 5.38
N PRO A 84 2.70 -2.37 5.17
CA PRO A 84 1.25 -2.41 5.35
C PRO A 84 0.62 -3.23 4.23
N ILE A 85 -0.10 -4.30 4.58
CA ILE A 85 -0.85 -5.15 3.64
C ILE A 85 -2.32 -4.75 3.52
N ALA A 86 -2.82 -3.96 4.47
CA ALA A 86 -4.14 -3.37 4.40
C ALA A 86 -4.14 -2.03 5.11
N LEU A 87 -4.98 -1.11 4.61
CA LEU A 87 -5.27 0.19 5.19
C LEU A 87 -6.77 0.39 5.18
N THR A 88 -7.32 0.81 6.30
CA THR A 88 -8.68 1.33 6.42
C THR A 88 -8.58 2.79 6.85
N ASP A 89 -8.97 3.69 5.95
CA ASP A 89 -9.11 5.11 6.24
C ASP A 89 -10.39 5.32 7.07
N SER A 90 -10.25 5.88 8.27
CA SER A 90 -11.38 6.08 9.17
C SER A 90 -12.25 7.27 8.77
N GLN A 91 -11.71 8.25 8.04
CA GLN A 91 -12.43 9.45 7.63
C GLN A 91 -13.23 9.22 6.34
N GLN A 92 -12.70 8.41 5.42
CA GLN A 92 -13.30 8.19 4.11
C GLN A 92 -13.98 6.83 3.96
N HIS A 93 -13.93 5.98 4.99
CA HIS A 93 -14.38 4.58 4.94
C HIS A 93 -13.75 3.78 3.79
N LEU A 94 -12.57 4.19 3.33
CA LEU A 94 -11.86 3.52 2.25
C LEU A 94 -11.03 2.36 2.81
N GLN A 95 -11.09 1.20 2.16
CA GLN A 95 -10.22 0.08 2.47
C GLN A 95 -9.35 -0.27 1.27
N LEU A 96 -8.04 -0.17 1.45
CA LEU A 96 -7.01 -0.63 0.51
C LEU A 96 -6.45 -1.93 1.05
N THR A 97 -6.33 -2.96 0.20
CA THR A 97 -5.77 -4.25 0.60
C THR A 97 -4.84 -4.74 -0.51
N LEU A 98 -3.60 -5.07 -0.14
CA LEU A 98 -2.67 -5.77 -0.99
C LEU A 98 -3.10 -7.22 -1.08
N THR A 99 -3.59 -7.61 -2.26
CA THR A 99 -3.94 -8.99 -2.57
C THR A 99 -2.77 -9.66 -3.28
N ARG A 100 -2.49 -10.90 -2.90
CA ARG A 100 -1.48 -11.70 -3.59
C ARG A 100 -1.97 -12.02 -5.00
N VAL A 101 -1.31 -11.46 -6.02
CA VAL A 101 -1.74 -11.63 -7.43
C VAL A 101 -1.49 -13.06 -7.94
N SER A 102 -0.62 -13.85 -7.31
CA SER A 102 -0.34 -15.23 -7.72
C SER A 102 -1.50 -16.22 -7.52
N ILE A 103 -2.62 -15.79 -6.93
CA ILE A 103 -3.88 -16.54 -6.89
C ILE A 103 -4.95 -15.96 -7.84
N SER A 104 -4.68 -14.81 -8.45
CA SER A 104 -5.55 -14.22 -9.47
C SER A 104 -5.12 -14.73 -10.84
N GLN A 105 -5.74 -15.82 -11.29
CA GLN A 105 -5.67 -16.25 -12.69
C GLN A 105 -6.35 -15.27 -13.65
N GLN A 106 -6.98 -14.21 -13.15
CA GLN A 106 -7.49 -13.12 -13.97
C GLN A 106 -6.34 -12.19 -14.35
N ILE A 107 -5.79 -12.42 -15.54
CA ILE A 107 -5.24 -11.35 -16.35
C ILE A 107 -6.39 -10.34 -16.51
N VAL A 108 -6.33 -9.23 -15.77
CA VAL A 108 -7.25 -8.11 -15.98
C VAL A 108 -6.96 -7.60 -17.38
N LYS A 109 -7.77 -8.03 -18.35
CA LYS A 109 -7.78 -7.43 -19.69
C LYS A 109 -8.35 -6.04 -19.51
N VAL A 110 -7.49 -5.07 -19.25
CA VAL A 110 -7.86 -3.66 -19.32
C VAL A 110 -8.21 -3.41 -20.80
N PRO A 111 -9.48 -3.10 -21.14
CA PRO A 111 -9.81 -2.76 -22.51
C PRO A 111 -9.02 -1.51 -22.89
N LEU A 112 -8.27 -1.60 -23.99
CA LEU A 112 -7.55 -0.45 -24.51
C LEU A 112 -8.58 0.64 -24.89
N PRO A 113 -8.39 1.89 -24.46
CA PRO A 113 -9.22 2.99 -24.93
C PRO A 113 -9.18 3.08 -26.46
N ASN A 114 -10.26 3.60 -27.06
CA ASN A 114 -10.32 3.79 -28.52
C ASN A 114 -9.09 4.58 -29.01
N GLY A 115 -8.40 4.03 -30.01
CA GLY A 115 -7.18 4.62 -30.60
C GLY A 115 -5.86 4.10 -30.03
N TYR A 116 -5.88 3.30 -28.96
CA TYR A 116 -4.67 2.69 -28.39
C TYR A 116 -4.44 1.30 -28.97
N ARG A 117 -3.17 0.97 -29.24
CA ARG A 117 -2.74 -0.36 -29.68
C ARG A 117 -1.71 -0.93 -28.72
N ALA A 118 -1.75 -2.23 -28.47
CA ALA A 118 -0.68 -2.91 -27.77
C ALA A 118 0.60 -2.85 -28.61
N VAL A 119 1.72 -2.48 -27.99
CA VAL A 119 3.05 -2.53 -28.62
C VAL A 119 3.88 -3.54 -27.83
N PRO A 120 4.41 -4.60 -28.46
CA PRO A 120 5.27 -5.55 -27.78
C PRO A 120 6.56 -4.84 -27.32
N LEU A 121 6.96 -5.10 -26.07
CA LEU A 121 8.27 -4.65 -25.59
C LEU A 121 9.36 -5.50 -26.26
N PRO A 122 10.49 -4.89 -26.67
CA PRO A 122 11.61 -5.65 -27.21
C PRO A 122 12.12 -6.64 -26.16
N LEU A 123 12.38 -7.87 -26.60
CA LEU A 123 13.00 -8.89 -25.76
C LEU A 123 14.41 -8.41 -25.39
N ILE A 124 14.64 -8.18 -24.10
CA ILE A 124 15.99 -7.98 -23.58
C ILE A 124 16.65 -9.35 -23.59
N ALA A 125 17.52 -9.60 -24.57
CA ALA A 125 18.37 -10.78 -24.57
C ALA A 125 19.42 -10.62 -23.47
N HIS A 126 19.49 -11.60 -22.55
CA HIS A 126 20.54 -11.73 -21.54
C HIS A 126 21.71 -12.55 -22.09
#